data_AF-A0A7G2M2V0-F1
#
_entry.id   AF-A0A7G2M2V0-F1
#
_cell.length_a   1.000
_cell.length_b   1.000
_cell.length_c   1.000
_cell.angle_alpha   90.00
_cell.angle_beta   90.00
_cell.angle_gamma   90.00
#
_symmetry.space_group_name_H-M   'P 1'
#
loop_
_entity.id
_entity.type
_entity.pdbx_description
1 polymer ?
#
loop_
_entity_poly.entity_id
_entity_poly.type
_entity_poly.pdbx_seq_one_letter_code
_entity_poly.pdbx_strand_id
1 'polypeptide(L)'
;AETCAPIEEITPEIERLAADMLETMYAAPGRGLAGPQVGAMLRIFVMDAGWKEDKSDPLVCINPMFQEIGEERVINTEGCLSIPGISTDISRPSQVQMVWTGLNGGRYVQSMEGAAALIAQHEMDHLDGVVTFDHLDADTRAAKIAEFNAQ
;
A
#
# COMPACT_ATOMS: atom_id res chain seq x y z
N ALA A 1 16.01 -1.71 -4.15
CA ALA A 1 14.58 -1.82 -4.49
C ALA A 1 14.43 -2.91 -5.53
N GLU A 2 13.62 -3.92 -5.25
CA GLU A 2 13.22 -4.95 -6.21
C GLU A 2 11.75 -4.70 -6.54
N THR A 3 11.43 -4.65 -7.82
CA THR A 3 10.06 -4.42 -8.31
C THR A 3 9.34 -5.76 -8.42
N CYS A 4 8.10 -5.81 -7.95
CA CYS A 4 7.29 -7.03 -7.98
C CYS A 4 6.95 -7.47 -9.40
N ALA A 5 6.86 -8.80 -9.60
CA ALA A 5 6.43 -9.39 -10.86
C ALA A 5 4.91 -9.25 -11.06
N PRO A 6 4.42 -8.98 -12.28
CA PRO A 6 3.00 -8.95 -12.55
C PRO A 6 2.36 -10.34 -12.35
N ILE A 7 1.09 -10.37 -12.01
CA ILE A 7 0.28 -11.59 -11.95
C ILE A 7 -0.41 -11.79 -13.30
N GLU A 8 -0.09 -12.86 -14.01
CA GLU A 8 -0.65 -13.13 -15.36
C GLU A 8 -2.05 -13.74 -15.31
N GLU A 9 -2.30 -14.61 -14.33
CA GLU A 9 -3.55 -15.33 -14.16
C GLU A 9 -3.99 -15.31 -12.69
N ILE A 10 -5.30 -15.18 -12.48
CA ILE A 10 -5.88 -15.28 -11.15
C ILE A 10 -6.17 -16.75 -10.86
N THR A 11 -5.26 -17.37 -10.12
CA THR A 11 -5.39 -18.76 -9.72
C THR A 11 -5.94 -18.86 -8.29
N PRO A 12 -6.38 -20.05 -7.84
CA PRO A 12 -6.79 -20.27 -6.45
C PRO A 12 -5.70 -19.91 -5.42
N GLU A 13 -4.42 -19.98 -5.81
CA GLU A 13 -3.30 -19.53 -4.96
C GLU A 13 -3.30 -18.01 -4.77
N ILE A 14 -3.63 -17.23 -5.81
CA ILE A 14 -3.75 -15.77 -5.72
C ILE A 14 -4.97 -15.37 -4.89
N GLU A 15 -6.08 -16.08 -5.04
CA GLU A 15 -7.28 -15.86 -4.21
C GLU A 15 -6.97 -16.12 -2.72
N ARG A 16 -6.28 -17.23 -2.42
CA ARG A 16 -5.86 -17.54 -1.04
C ARG A 16 -4.88 -16.51 -0.51
N LEU A 17 -3.89 -16.11 -1.30
CA LEU A 17 -2.94 -15.07 -0.92
C LEU A 17 -3.65 -13.77 -0.55
N ALA A 18 -4.61 -13.32 -1.36
CA ALA A 18 -5.37 -12.10 -1.09
C ALA A 18 -6.19 -12.21 0.21
N ALA A 19 -6.82 -13.36 0.47
CA ALA A 19 -7.56 -13.61 1.70
C ALA A 19 -6.63 -13.59 2.93
N ASP A 20 -5.50 -14.30 2.87
CA ASP A 20 -4.50 -14.34 3.94
C ASP A 20 -3.91 -12.94 4.22
N MET A 21 -3.70 -12.14 3.16
CA MET A 21 -3.24 -10.76 3.27
C MET A 21 -4.26 -9.85 3.97
N LEU A 22 -5.56 -9.98 3.65
CA LEU A 22 -6.62 -9.23 4.34
C LEU A 22 -6.68 -9.61 5.83
N GLU A 23 -6.68 -10.90 6.13
CA GLU A 23 -6.67 -11.38 7.53
C GLU A 23 -5.45 -10.83 8.30
N THR A 24 -4.27 -10.92 7.70
CA THR A 24 -3.02 -10.39 8.28
C THR A 24 -3.09 -8.88 8.49
N MET A 25 -3.60 -8.13 7.50
CA MET A 25 -3.77 -6.68 7.59
C MET A 25 -4.66 -6.30 8.78
N TYR A 26 -5.80 -6.97 8.95
CA TYR A 26 -6.71 -6.70 10.07
C TYR A 26 -6.14 -7.13 11.42
N ALA A 27 -5.41 -8.24 11.48
CA ALA A 27 -4.72 -8.70 12.69
C ALA A 27 -3.59 -7.76 13.13
N ALA A 28 -2.97 -7.05 12.18
CA ALA A 28 -1.89 -6.07 12.40
C ALA A 28 -2.40 -4.60 12.50
N PRO A 29 -3.65 -4.40 12.93
CA PRO A 29 -4.48 -3.21 12.68
C PRO A 29 -4.07 -2.25 11.54
N GLY A 30 -3.70 -2.77 10.36
CA GLY A 30 -3.30 -1.99 9.17
C GLY A 30 -4.47 -1.49 8.33
N ARG A 31 -4.24 -0.51 7.44
CA ARG A 31 -5.23 -0.09 6.42
C ARG A 31 -4.86 -0.55 4.99
N GLY A 32 -3.66 -1.09 4.82
CA GLY A 32 -3.16 -1.69 3.58
C GLY A 32 -2.07 -2.71 3.88
N LEU A 33 -1.85 -3.62 2.93
CA LEU A 33 -0.76 -4.60 2.95
C LEU A 33 -0.42 -5.05 1.53
N ALA A 34 0.85 -4.92 1.15
CA ALA A 34 1.38 -5.33 -0.15
C ALA A 34 2.07 -6.70 -0.11
N GLY A 35 2.06 -7.40 -1.25
CA GLY A 35 2.64 -8.75 -1.42
C GLY A 35 4.05 -8.92 -0.83
N PRO A 36 5.01 -8.01 -1.10
CA PRO A 36 6.37 -8.11 -0.55
C PRO A 36 6.43 -8.17 0.97
N GLN A 37 5.48 -7.55 1.66
CA GLN A 37 5.46 -7.51 3.13
C GLN A 37 5.14 -8.89 3.73
N VAL A 38 4.56 -9.79 2.93
CA VAL A 38 4.31 -11.20 3.28
C VAL A 38 5.22 -12.16 2.50
N GLY A 39 6.29 -11.65 1.87
CA GLY A 39 7.25 -12.44 1.11
C GLY A 39 6.77 -12.88 -0.28
N ALA A 40 5.64 -12.36 -0.75
CA ALA A 40 5.13 -12.61 -2.09
C ALA A 40 5.57 -11.48 -3.03
N MET A 41 6.63 -11.68 -3.81
CA MET A 41 7.15 -10.70 -4.79
C MET A 41 6.26 -10.60 -6.05
N LEU A 42 4.98 -10.34 -5.84
CA LEU A 42 3.91 -10.24 -6.83
C LEU A 42 3.23 -8.88 -6.72
N ARG A 43 2.79 -8.31 -7.86
CA ARG A 43 2.11 -7.01 -7.93
C ARG A 43 0.68 -7.11 -7.44
N ILE A 44 0.51 -7.29 -6.13
CA ILE A 44 -0.77 -7.34 -5.45
C ILE A 44 -0.67 -6.59 -4.13
N PHE A 45 -1.68 -5.78 -3.83
CA PHE A 45 -1.91 -5.31 -2.47
C PHE A 45 -3.38 -5.43 -2.12
N VAL A 46 -3.65 -5.42 -0.82
CA VAL A 46 -4.99 -5.30 -0.27
C VAL A 46 -5.09 -4.00 0.53
N MET A 47 -6.26 -3.39 0.54
CA MET A 47 -6.50 -2.20 1.35
C MET A 47 -7.95 -2.13 1.81
N ASP A 48 -8.17 -1.49 2.95
CA ASP A 48 -9.49 -1.12 3.41
C ASP A 48 -9.36 0.24 4.10
N ALA A 49 -9.82 1.29 3.44
CA ALA A 49 -9.68 2.64 3.96
C ALA A 49 -10.67 2.92 5.10
N GLY A 50 -11.81 2.23 5.12
CA GLY A 50 -12.96 2.57 5.97
C GLY A 50 -13.19 1.63 7.15
N TRP A 51 -12.48 0.49 7.27
CA TRP A 51 -12.76 -0.49 8.34
C TRP A 51 -12.59 0.05 9.76
N LYS A 52 -11.72 1.03 9.98
CA LYS A 52 -11.56 1.69 11.30
C LYS A 52 -12.69 2.69 11.63
N GLU A 53 -13.59 2.93 10.68
CA GLU A 53 -14.69 3.89 10.77
C GLU A 53 -16.06 3.19 10.59
N ASP A 54 -16.10 1.87 10.80
CA ASP A 54 -17.28 1.01 10.59
C ASP A 54 -17.86 1.09 9.16
N LYS A 55 -17.02 1.45 8.18
CA LYS A 55 -17.35 1.55 6.74
C LYS A 55 -16.42 0.67 5.91
N SER A 56 -16.21 -0.57 6.35
CA SER A 56 -15.32 -1.53 5.69
C SER A 56 -15.77 -1.74 4.24
N ASP A 57 -14.82 -1.58 3.33
CA ASP A 57 -14.97 -1.83 1.89
C ASP A 57 -13.62 -2.32 1.36
N PRO A 58 -13.27 -3.61 1.60
CA PRO A 58 -11.96 -4.13 1.26
C PRO A 58 -11.77 -4.24 -0.24
N LEU A 59 -10.60 -3.79 -0.71
CA LEU A 59 -10.16 -3.89 -2.09
C LEU A 59 -8.97 -4.84 -2.19
N VAL A 60 -9.01 -5.70 -3.20
CA VAL A 60 -7.87 -6.51 -3.66
C VAL A 60 -7.43 -5.96 -5.01
N CYS A 61 -6.21 -5.42 -5.06
CA CYS A 61 -5.69 -4.70 -6.20
C CYS A 61 -4.55 -5.49 -6.85
N ILE A 62 -4.85 -6.20 -7.94
CA ILE A 62 -3.87 -6.95 -8.72
C ILE A 62 -3.40 -6.10 -9.90
N ASN A 63 -2.09 -6.09 -10.14
CA ASN A 63 -1.41 -5.29 -11.17
C ASN A 63 -1.90 -3.83 -11.21
N PRO A 64 -1.96 -3.12 -10.06
CA PRO A 64 -2.48 -1.77 -10.03
C PRO A 64 -1.56 -0.81 -10.78
N MET A 65 -2.13 0.27 -11.29
CA MET A 65 -1.43 1.41 -11.90
C MET A 65 -2.19 2.71 -11.64
N PHE A 66 -1.48 3.82 -11.48
CA PHE A 66 -2.10 5.15 -11.49
C PHE A 66 -2.27 5.64 -12.92
N GLN A 67 -3.52 5.94 -13.29
CA GLN A 67 -3.86 6.56 -14.56
C GLN A 67 -3.72 8.08 -14.48
N GLU A 68 -4.11 8.67 -13.35
CA GLU A 68 -3.95 10.09 -13.06
C GLU A 68 -3.52 10.28 -11.60
N ILE A 69 -2.73 11.32 -11.36
CA ILE A 69 -2.26 11.71 -10.04
C ILE A 69 -2.52 13.21 -9.90
N GLY A 70 -3.19 13.62 -8.82
CA GLY A 70 -3.50 15.03 -8.57
C GLY A 70 -2.25 15.86 -8.25
N GLU A 71 -2.33 17.17 -8.54
CA GLU A 71 -1.23 18.11 -8.27
C GLU A 71 -1.17 18.55 -6.80
N GLU A 72 -2.33 18.65 -6.14
CA GLU A 72 -2.41 19.05 -4.74
C GLU A 72 -1.79 17.97 -3.85
N ARG A 73 -0.89 18.38 -2.96
CA ARG A 73 -0.22 17.48 -2.02
C ARG A 73 -0.63 17.80 -0.59
N VAL A 74 -0.78 16.75 0.20
CA VAL A 74 -1.02 16.82 1.65
C VAL A 74 0.12 16.12 2.38
N ILE A 75 0.45 16.62 3.56
CA ILE A 75 1.38 15.93 4.47
C ILE A 75 0.54 15.08 5.41
N ASN A 76 0.89 13.81 5.52
CA ASN A 76 0.26 12.86 6.43
C ASN A 76 1.31 12.05 7.17
N THR A 77 1.03 11.74 8.43
CA THR A 77 1.85 10.82 9.22
C THR A 77 1.51 9.38 8.84
N GLU A 78 2.47 8.71 8.20
CA GLU A 78 2.35 7.31 7.78
C GLU A 78 3.09 6.38 8.75
N GLY A 79 2.45 5.25 9.07
CA GLY A 79 3.11 4.09 9.63
C GLY A 79 3.14 2.97 8.59
N CYS A 80 4.04 2.02 8.75
CA CYS A 80 4.20 0.87 7.85
C CYS A 80 4.29 -0.42 8.67
N LEU A 81 3.57 -1.47 8.27
CA LEU A 81 3.64 -2.77 8.95
C LEU A 81 5.03 -3.42 8.87
N SER A 82 5.82 -3.09 7.84
CA SER A 82 7.20 -3.54 7.69
C SER A 82 8.21 -2.76 8.53
N ILE A 83 7.82 -1.60 9.09
CA ILE A 83 8.67 -0.72 9.90
C ILE A 83 7.93 -0.42 11.21
N PRO A 84 7.74 -1.42 12.08
CA PRO A 84 6.94 -1.27 13.29
C PRO A 84 7.48 -0.17 14.21
N GLY A 85 6.56 0.54 14.87
CA GLY A 85 6.89 1.57 15.86
C GLY A 85 7.41 2.89 15.27
N ILE A 86 7.63 2.99 13.96
CA ILE A 86 8.12 4.20 13.32
C ILE A 86 7.01 4.85 12.49
N SER A 87 6.81 6.14 12.75
CA SER A 87 5.95 7.01 11.95
C SER A 87 6.78 8.08 11.24
N THR A 88 6.38 8.40 10.02
CA THR A 88 7.07 9.35 9.13
C THR A 88 6.07 10.31 8.48
N ASP A 89 6.36 11.60 8.46
CA ASP A 89 5.53 12.59 7.78
C ASP A 89 5.88 12.63 6.30
N ILE A 90 4.97 12.14 5.46
CA ILE A 90 5.17 12.03 4.01
C ILE A 90 4.23 12.99 3.30
N SER A 91 4.77 13.73 2.32
CA SER A 91 3.97 14.53 1.40
C SER A 91 3.54 13.67 0.22
N ARG A 92 2.24 13.51 -0.03
CA ARG A 92 1.70 12.80 -1.19
C ARG A 92 0.58 13.58 -1.88
N PRO A 93 0.36 13.37 -3.19
CA PRO A 93 -0.87 13.74 -3.87
C PRO A 93 -2.12 13.37 -3.06
N SER A 94 -3.04 14.32 -2.90
CA SER A 94 -4.28 14.13 -2.14
C SER A 94 -5.30 13.26 -2.86
N GLN A 95 -5.13 13.10 -4.17
CA GLN A 95 -6.04 12.38 -5.05
C GLN A 95 -5.27 11.58 -6.11
N VAL A 96 -5.80 10.41 -6.45
CA VAL A 96 -5.29 9.55 -7.52
C VAL A 96 -6.46 8.89 -8.25
N GLN A 97 -6.30 8.61 -9.54
CA GLN A 97 -7.14 7.66 -10.26
C GLN A 97 -6.34 6.39 -10.49
N MET A 98 -6.79 5.29 -9.89
CA MET A 98 -6.13 4.00 -9.97
C MET A 98 -6.93 3.04 -10.83
N VAL A 99 -6.19 2.21 -11.56
CA VAL A 99 -6.71 1.10 -12.36
C VAL A 99 -6.10 -0.19 -11.85
N TRP A 100 -6.90 -1.24 -11.69
CA TRP A 100 -6.41 -2.56 -11.24
C TRP A 100 -7.28 -3.69 -11.78
N THR A 101 -6.80 -4.91 -11.62
CA THR A 101 -7.58 -6.13 -11.83
C THR A 101 -8.08 -6.65 -10.48
N GLY A 102 -9.37 -6.95 -10.36
CA GLY A 102 -9.94 -7.60 -9.17
C GLY A 102 -9.86 -9.12 -9.26
N LEU A 103 -10.16 -9.82 -8.16
CA LEU A 103 -10.13 -11.30 -8.10
C LEU A 103 -11.06 -12.00 -9.10
N ASN A 104 -12.08 -11.33 -9.60
CA ASN A 104 -12.96 -11.87 -10.65
C ASN A 104 -12.39 -11.72 -12.08
N GLY A 105 -11.15 -11.22 -12.23
CA GLY A 105 -10.53 -10.92 -13.52
C GLY A 105 -11.01 -9.63 -14.18
N GLY A 106 -11.97 -8.93 -13.56
CA GLY A 106 -12.49 -7.66 -14.03
C GLY A 106 -11.49 -6.52 -13.85
N ARG A 107 -11.47 -5.58 -14.79
CA ARG A 107 -10.68 -4.35 -14.71
C ARG A 107 -11.51 -3.25 -14.08
N TYR A 108 -10.98 -2.62 -13.04
CA TYR A 108 -11.62 -1.55 -12.28
C TYR A 108 -10.85 -0.25 -12.45
N VAL A 109 -11.56 0.87 -12.42
CA VAL A 109 -11.02 2.22 -12.43
C VAL A 109 -11.74 3.00 -11.34
N GLN A 110 -11.00 3.63 -10.44
CA GLN A 110 -11.59 4.43 -9.35
C GLN A 110 -10.72 5.64 -9.04
N SER A 111 -11.37 6.79 -8.93
CA SER A 111 -10.79 7.98 -8.32
C SER A 111 -10.90 7.85 -6.80
N MET A 112 -9.77 8.01 -6.12
CA MET A 112 -9.64 7.94 -4.67
C MET A 112 -9.11 9.28 -4.16
N GLU A 113 -9.58 9.68 -2.99
CA GLU A 113 -9.17 10.90 -2.30
C GLU A 113 -8.92 10.61 -0.82
N GLY A 114 -8.26 11.53 -0.12
CA GLY A 114 -8.03 11.43 1.32
C GLY A 114 -7.31 10.14 1.71
N ALA A 115 -7.75 9.48 2.78
CA ALA A 115 -7.08 8.30 3.31
C ALA A 115 -6.92 7.18 2.25
N ALA A 116 -7.92 6.94 1.41
CA ALA A 116 -7.85 5.91 0.37
C ALA A 116 -6.75 6.22 -0.65
N ALA A 117 -6.62 7.47 -1.09
CA ALA A 117 -5.55 7.88 -2.00
C ALA A 117 -4.16 7.71 -1.39
N LEU A 118 -3.99 8.06 -0.12
CA LEU A 118 -2.71 7.96 0.58
C LEU A 118 -2.30 6.50 0.78
N ILE A 119 -3.23 5.64 1.20
CA ILE A 119 -2.99 4.20 1.38
C ILE A 119 -2.62 3.57 0.03
N ALA A 120 -3.39 3.81 -1.03
CA ALA A 120 -3.10 3.23 -2.35
C ALA A 120 -1.70 3.60 -2.86
N GLN A 121 -1.25 4.85 -2.64
CA GLN A 121 0.10 5.28 -2.99
C GLN A 121 1.18 4.62 -2.14
N HIS A 122 0.94 4.45 -0.83
CA HIS A 122 1.84 3.72 0.05
C HIS A 122 2.00 2.25 -0.38
N GLU A 123 0.89 1.57 -0.65
CA GLU A 123 0.95 0.17 -1.07
C GLU A 123 1.56 0.01 -2.48
N MET A 124 1.34 0.99 -3.38
CA MET A 124 2.02 1.02 -4.68
C MET A 124 3.54 1.13 -4.53
N ASP A 125 4.04 2.00 -3.63
CA ASP A 125 5.48 2.14 -3.37
C ASP A 125 6.11 0.79 -2.98
N HIS A 126 5.42 -0.01 -2.15
CA HIS A 126 5.89 -1.33 -1.78
C HIS A 126 6.02 -2.27 -2.99
N LEU A 127 5.11 -2.21 -3.96
CA LEU A 127 5.21 -3.01 -5.18
C LEU A 127 6.43 -2.62 -6.05
N ASP A 128 6.91 -1.39 -5.90
CA ASP A 128 8.07 -0.85 -6.59
C ASP A 128 9.34 -0.87 -5.73
N GLY A 129 9.28 -1.48 -4.53
CA GLY A 129 10.41 -1.65 -3.63
C GLY A 129 10.85 -0.36 -2.93
N VAL A 130 9.94 0.60 -2.82
CA VAL A 130 10.08 1.88 -2.12
C VAL A 130 9.44 1.77 -0.74
N VAL A 131 10.08 2.34 0.28
CA VAL A 131 9.51 2.44 1.63
C VAL A 131 9.41 3.91 2.07
N THR A 132 8.69 4.17 3.15
CA THR A 132 8.46 5.54 3.64
C THR A 132 9.75 6.33 3.87
N PHE A 133 10.83 5.68 4.30
CA PHE A 133 12.14 6.29 4.48
C PHE A 133 12.74 6.89 3.21
N ASP A 134 12.40 6.37 2.04
CA ASP A 134 12.94 6.84 0.76
C ASP A 134 12.29 8.16 0.30
N HIS A 135 11.18 8.57 0.93
CA HIS A 135 10.54 9.87 0.70
C HIS A 135 11.07 10.99 1.60
N LEU A 136 11.93 10.67 2.57
CA LEU A 136 12.47 11.61 3.54
C LEU A 136 13.75 12.26 3.02
N ASP A 137 14.02 13.50 3.46
CA ASP A 137 15.34 14.09 3.28
C ASP A 137 16.42 13.27 4.03
N ALA A 138 17.68 13.45 3.64
CA ALA A 138 18.78 12.61 4.11
C ALA A 138 18.95 12.61 5.64
N ASP A 139 18.76 13.75 6.29
CA ASP A 139 18.95 13.90 7.73
C ASP A 139 17.81 13.22 8.49
N THR A 140 16.56 13.50 8.09
CA THR A 140 15.37 12.88 8.67
C THR A 140 15.38 11.36 8.46
N ARG A 141 15.77 10.90 7.25
CA ARG A 141 15.92 9.47 6.93
C ARG A 141 16.94 8.79 7.85
N ALA A 142 18.11 9.39 8.03
CA ALA A 142 19.16 8.84 8.89
C ALA A 142 18.70 8.73 10.34
N ALA A 143 18.01 9.76 10.85
CA ALA A 143 17.44 9.76 12.20
C ALA A 143 16.40 8.64 12.39
N LYS A 144 15.47 8.49 11.44
CA LYS A 144 14.42 7.46 11.51
C LYS A 144 14.94 6.03 11.37
N ILE A 145 15.97 5.82 10.56
CA ILE A 145 16.66 4.53 10.48
C ILE A 145 17.39 4.21 11.79
N ALA A 146 18.04 5.19 12.40
CA ALA A 146 18.69 5.00 13.70
C ALA A 146 17.66 4.68 14.80
N GLU A 147 16.51 5.35 14.79
CA GLU A 147 15.38 5.09 15.69
C GLU A 147 14.84 3.65 15.51
N PHE A 148 14.67 3.20 14.26
CA PHE A 148 14.21 1.85 13.95
C PHE A 148 15.21 0.78 14.43
N ASN A 149 16.50 0.97 14.19
CA ASN A 149 17.55 0.00 14.54
C ASN A 149 17.81 -0.10 16.05
N ALA A 150 17.32 0.87 16.84
CA ALA A 150 17.49 0.89 18.29
C ALA A 150 16.40 0.12 19.05
N GLN A 151 15.38 -0.39 18.35
CA GLN A 151 14.30 -1.23 18.90
C GLN A 151 14.76 -2.68 19.06
#